data_AF-A6GBU4-F1
#
_entry.id   AF-A6GBU4-F1
#
_cell.length_a   1.000
_cell.length_b   1.000
_cell.length_c   1.000
_cell.angle_alpha   90.00
_cell.angle_beta   90.00
_cell.angle_gamma   90.00
#
_symmetry.space_group_name_H-M   'P 1'
#
loop_
_entity.id
_entity.type
_entity.pdbx_description
1 polymer ?
#
loop_
_entity_poly.entity_id
_entity_poly.type
_entity_poly.pdbx_seq_one_letter_code
_entity_poly.pdbx_strand_id
1 'polypeptide(L)'
;MSDVSNEIYQAVREVITRRSFDRAMAATALCERLLHNEGAIVRSDDDILVGDRPVSKDRELLSRMAQSTGLGFAIYAGNRRIAVSTVLDAGTPPDVGEFAHADLVDRVLRRREVFKGEVEYRGREYLTVCRPLHASGGQDYAPIGMIEAFQDKEAYFDLLAAAARSGVEDQVADFEERADGMESIIHFIDDVARRLQLLALNGNIIAAQAGEHGRAFRVVCRELGSLAGQAKNTGSEVRKLIQAMGLERTDAAFMSRLDNLSREQVEAAGGQWNGASSNPSSSS
;
A
#
# COMPACT_ATOMS: atom_id res chain seq x y z
N MET A 1 -7.20 -37.06 8.53
CA MET A 1 -6.30 -36.11 9.19
C MET A 1 -5.60 -35.16 8.21
N SER A 2 -5.31 -35.57 6.97
CA SER A 2 -4.79 -34.67 5.92
C SER A 2 -5.77 -33.56 5.51
N ASP A 3 -7.08 -33.83 5.52
CA ASP A 3 -8.12 -32.86 5.08
C ASP A 3 -8.23 -31.64 6.01
N VAL A 4 -8.31 -31.85 7.32
CA VAL A 4 -8.53 -30.76 8.30
C VAL A 4 -7.33 -29.82 8.39
N SER A 5 -6.10 -30.37 8.29
CA SER A 5 -4.88 -29.55 8.29
C SER A 5 -4.76 -28.74 6.99
N ASN A 6 -5.21 -29.31 5.87
CA ASN A 6 -5.29 -28.60 4.59
C ASN A 6 -6.39 -27.52 4.60
N GLU A 7 -7.56 -27.78 5.19
CA GLU A 7 -8.65 -26.79 5.35
C GLU A 7 -8.22 -25.58 6.19
N ILE A 8 -7.55 -25.80 7.32
CA ILE A 8 -7.03 -24.70 8.16
C ILE A 8 -5.96 -23.92 7.39
N TYR A 9 -5.05 -24.60 6.70
CA TYR A 9 -4.01 -23.96 5.89
C TYR A 9 -4.60 -23.08 4.79
N GLN A 10 -5.63 -23.57 4.08
CA GLN A 10 -6.33 -22.80 3.05
C GLN A 10 -7.08 -21.60 3.64
N ALA A 11 -7.78 -21.77 4.76
CA ALA A 11 -8.49 -20.68 5.43
C ALA A 11 -7.53 -19.57 5.88
N VAL A 12 -6.35 -19.93 6.41
CA VAL A 12 -5.32 -18.96 6.80
C VAL A 12 -4.79 -18.20 5.60
N ARG A 13 -4.51 -18.90 4.48
CA ARG A 13 -4.07 -18.25 3.23
C ARG A 13 -5.13 -17.30 2.68
N GLU A 14 -6.40 -17.66 2.76
CA GLU A 14 -7.51 -16.82 2.31
C GLU A 14 -7.60 -15.52 3.13
N VAL A 15 -7.48 -15.61 4.46
CA VAL A 15 -7.49 -14.43 5.35
C VAL A 15 -6.30 -13.52 5.09
N ILE A 16 -5.09 -14.09 4.96
CA ILE A 16 -3.86 -13.35 4.65
C ILE A 16 -3.97 -12.64 3.30
N THR A 17 -4.49 -13.35 2.29
CA THR A 17 -4.69 -12.81 0.94
C THR A 17 -5.69 -11.65 0.97
N ARG A 18 -6.81 -11.83 1.67
CA ARG A 18 -7.82 -10.78 1.85
C ARG A 18 -7.22 -9.55 2.53
N ARG A 19 -6.47 -9.71 3.62
CA ARG A 19 -5.80 -8.61 4.32
C ARG A 19 -4.76 -7.92 3.44
N SER A 20 -3.98 -8.69 2.67
CA SER A 20 -3.02 -8.13 1.72
C SER A 20 -3.71 -7.24 0.68
N PHE A 21 -4.86 -7.67 0.15
CA PHE A 21 -5.64 -6.85 -0.77
C PHE A 21 -6.24 -5.61 -0.09
N ASP A 22 -6.75 -5.72 1.12
CA ASP A 22 -7.33 -4.58 1.84
C ASP A 22 -6.25 -3.52 2.14
N ARG A 23 -5.05 -3.96 2.52
CA ARG A 23 -3.85 -3.12 2.65
C ARG A 23 -3.48 -2.47 1.32
N ALA A 24 -3.37 -3.26 0.25
CA ALA A 24 -3.05 -2.74 -1.08
C ALA A 24 -4.09 -1.74 -1.60
N MET A 25 -5.38 -1.95 -1.32
CA MET A 25 -6.46 -1.00 -1.63
C MET A 25 -6.24 0.35 -0.94
N ALA A 26 -6.01 0.36 0.36
CA ALA A 26 -5.80 1.60 1.11
C ALA A 26 -4.47 2.27 0.72
N ALA A 27 -3.40 1.50 0.59
CA ALA A 27 -2.06 1.95 0.22
C ALA A 27 -2.03 2.67 -1.13
N THR A 28 -2.71 2.11 -2.12
CA THR A 28 -2.69 2.69 -3.45
C THR A 28 -3.60 3.93 -3.52
N ALA A 29 -4.67 4.02 -2.70
CA ALA A 29 -5.52 5.20 -2.59
C ALA A 29 -4.76 6.34 -1.88
N LEU A 30 -3.93 5.98 -0.90
CA LEU A 30 -3.00 6.88 -0.25
C LEU A 30 -2.00 7.42 -1.28
N CYS A 31 -1.38 6.55 -2.09
CA CYS A 31 -0.46 6.97 -3.15
C CYS A 31 -1.09 8.00 -4.10
N GLU A 32 -2.32 7.76 -4.58
CA GLU A 32 -3.05 8.70 -5.44
C GLU A 32 -3.23 10.08 -4.78
N ARG A 33 -3.65 10.09 -3.51
CA ARG A 33 -3.85 11.32 -2.75
C ARG A 33 -2.55 12.09 -2.54
N LEU A 34 -1.46 11.39 -2.24
CA LEU A 34 -0.15 12.01 -2.04
C LEU A 34 0.36 12.63 -3.35
N LEU A 35 0.19 11.96 -4.49
CA LEU A 35 0.52 12.52 -5.80
C LEU A 35 -0.26 13.82 -6.08
N HIS A 36 -1.58 13.84 -5.83
CA HIS A 36 -2.39 15.05 -6.00
C HIS A 36 -2.00 16.17 -5.02
N ASN A 37 -1.53 15.82 -3.82
CA ASN A 37 -1.08 16.79 -2.83
C ASN A 37 0.30 17.39 -3.18
N GLU A 38 1.15 16.66 -3.92
CA GLU A 38 2.44 17.17 -4.39
C GLU A 38 2.32 18.16 -5.54
N GLY A 39 1.28 18.06 -6.37
CA GLY A 39 1.06 19.00 -7.46
C GLY A 39 -0.02 18.57 -8.44
N ALA A 40 -0.25 19.42 -9.45
CA ALA A 40 -1.20 19.11 -10.52
C ALA A 40 -0.69 17.91 -11.34
N ILE A 41 -1.51 16.88 -11.47
CA ILE A 41 -1.18 15.69 -12.25
C ILE A 41 -1.61 15.91 -13.69
N VAL A 42 -0.68 15.83 -14.64
CA VAL A 42 -0.97 15.99 -16.06
C VAL A 42 -0.25 14.94 -16.90
N ARG A 43 -0.89 14.55 -18.01
CA ARG A 43 -0.29 13.66 -19.01
C ARG A 43 0.72 14.43 -19.86
N SER A 44 1.92 13.88 -20.03
CA SER A 44 2.97 14.45 -20.89
C SER A 44 3.57 13.36 -21.77
N ASP A 45 3.13 13.25 -23.02
CA ASP A 45 3.54 12.22 -23.98
C ASP A 45 3.53 10.79 -23.41
N ASP A 46 4.71 10.24 -23.12
CA ASP A 46 4.95 8.90 -22.57
C ASP A 46 4.98 8.86 -21.03
N ASP A 47 4.82 9.99 -20.34
CA ASP A 47 5.00 10.15 -18.90
C ASP A 47 3.82 10.87 -18.22
N ILE A 48 3.89 10.98 -16.90
CA ILE A 48 2.98 11.74 -16.05
C ILE A 48 3.82 12.76 -15.28
N LEU A 49 3.39 14.02 -15.31
CA LEU A 49 3.98 15.08 -14.49
C LEU A 49 3.13 15.29 -13.25
N VAL A 50 3.79 15.51 -12.12
CA VAL A 50 3.21 16.01 -10.87
C VAL A 50 3.81 17.38 -10.60
N GLY A 51 3.04 18.43 -10.85
CA GLY A 51 3.58 19.78 -10.98
C GLY A 51 4.48 19.87 -12.21
N ASP A 52 5.77 20.15 -12.01
CA ASP A 52 6.81 20.20 -13.04
C ASP A 52 7.71 18.96 -13.06
N ARG A 53 7.47 17.99 -12.16
CA ARG A 53 8.32 16.81 -11.99
C ARG A 53 7.76 15.58 -12.72
N PRO A 54 8.53 14.94 -13.62
CA PRO A 54 8.15 13.67 -14.22
C PRO A 54 8.26 12.52 -13.22
N VAL A 55 7.17 11.76 -13.09
CA VAL A 55 7.06 10.61 -12.19
C VAL A 55 8.09 9.53 -12.51
N SER A 56 8.48 9.37 -13.78
CA SER A 56 9.55 8.43 -14.16
C SER A 56 10.91 8.75 -13.52
N LYS A 57 11.16 10.02 -13.15
CA LYS A 57 12.43 10.50 -12.59
C LYS A 57 12.39 10.72 -11.08
N ASP A 58 11.21 10.91 -10.50
CA ASP A 58 11.03 11.12 -9.07
C ASP A 58 10.23 9.96 -8.45
N ARG A 59 10.96 9.05 -7.80
CA ARG A 59 10.41 7.83 -7.20
C ARG A 59 10.41 7.90 -5.67
N GLU A 60 10.74 9.04 -5.08
CA GLU A 60 10.91 9.14 -3.63
C GLU A 60 9.63 8.76 -2.88
N LEU A 61 8.48 9.26 -3.34
CA LEU A 61 7.18 8.90 -2.80
C LEU A 61 6.94 7.39 -2.88
N LEU A 62 7.16 6.77 -4.05
CA LEU A 62 6.98 5.33 -4.24
C LEU A 62 7.92 4.49 -3.36
N SER A 63 9.16 4.94 -3.18
CA SER A 63 10.13 4.31 -2.28
C SER A 63 9.65 4.33 -0.84
N ARG A 64 9.19 5.49 -0.35
CA ARG A 64 8.64 5.62 1.01
C ARG A 64 7.38 4.78 1.18
N MET A 65 6.47 4.83 0.22
CA MET A 65 5.25 3.99 0.22
C MET A 65 5.59 2.51 0.27
N ALA A 66 6.55 2.05 -0.53
CA ALA A 66 6.94 0.65 -0.55
C ALA A 66 7.55 0.20 0.79
N GLN A 67 8.47 0.99 1.35
CA GLN A 67 9.08 0.71 2.65
C GLN A 67 8.05 0.70 3.78
N SER A 68 7.17 1.69 3.84
CA SER A 68 6.22 1.83 4.95
C SER A 68 5.01 0.90 4.86
N THR A 69 4.68 0.36 3.68
CA THR A 69 3.58 -0.62 3.53
C THR A 69 4.05 -2.07 3.43
N GLY A 70 5.33 -2.29 3.09
CA GLY A 70 5.84 -3.60 2.69
C GLY A 70 5.30 -4.11 1.35
N LEU A 71 4.67 -3.25 0.54
CA LEU A 71 4.15 -3.56 -0.79
C LEU A 71 5.06 -2.98 -1.87
N GLY A 72 5.05 -3.59 -3.05
CA GLY A 72 5.63 -2.98 -4.23
C GLY A 72 4.62 -2.04 -4.88
N PHE A 73 5.10 -0.98 -5.53
CA PHE A 73 4.26 -0.03 -6.26
C PHE A 73 4.73 0.14 -7.69
N ALA A 74 3.81 0.37 -8.61
CA ALA A 74 4.11 0.81 -9.95
C ALA A 74 3.14 1.91 -10.41
N ILE A 75 3.65 2.84 -11.21
CA ILE A 75 2.84 3.84 -11.90
C ILE A 75 2.94 3.59 -13.40
N TYR A 76 1.78 3.67 -14.04
CA TYR A 76 1.62 3.51 -15.48
C TYR A 76 1.17 4.81 -16.12
N ALA A 77 1.75 5.05 -17.27
CA ALA A 77 1.45 6.06 -18.25
C ALA A 77 0.56 5.44 -19.32
N GLY A 78 -0.76 5.67 -19.27
CA GLY A 78 -1.71 4.78 -19.94
C GLY A 78 -1.48 3.35 -19.48
N ASN A 79 -1.10 2.45 -20.38
CA ASN A 79 -0.78 1.06 -20.08
C ASN A 79 0.73 0.75 -20.00
N ARG A 80 1.62 1.76 -20.08
CA ARG A 80 3.08 1.56 -20.05
C ARG A 80 3.64 1.89 -18.68
N ARG A 81 4.41 1.00 -18.06
CA ARG A 81 5.00 1.21 -16.74
C ARG A 81 6.08 2.29 -16.84
N ILE A 82 6.00 3.35 -16.04
CA ILE A 82 6.98 4.45 -16.03
C ILE A 82 7.79 4.53 -14.74
N ALA A 83 7.25 4.01 -13.65
CA ALA A 83 7.93 3.96 -12.38
C ALA A 83 7.54 2.68 -11.63
N VAL A 84 8.47 2.16 -10.85
CA VAL A 84 8.24 1.05 -9.93
C VAL A 84 8.96 1.34 -8.61
N SER A 85 8.58 0.73 -7.52
CA SER A 85 9.37 0.67 -6.31
C SER A 85 9.05 -0.64 -5.65
N THR A 86 10.06 -1.31 -5.11
CA THR A 86 9.84 -2.60 -4.48
C THR A 86 10.71 -2.73 -3.24
N VAL A 87 10.23 -3.54 -2.30
CA VAL A 87 10.98 -4.09 -1.18
C VAL A 87 11.22 -5.57 -1.44
N LEU A 88 12.16 -6.18 -0.72
CA LEU A 88 12.52 -7.59 -0.94
C LEU A 88 11.28 -8.51 -0.98
N ASP A 89 10.34 -8.28 -0.07
CA ASP A 89 9.17 -9.11 0.16
C ASP A 89 8.04 -8.91 -0.85
N ALA A 90 8.07 -7.81 -1.60
CA ALA A 90 7.08 -7.50 -2.63
C ALA A 90 7.41 -8.17 -3.97
N GLY A 91 8.61 -8.74 -4.09
CA GLY A 91 9.11 -9.37 -5.30
C GLY A 91 9.49 -8.38 -6.40
N THR A 92 9.84 -8.92 -7.57
CA THR A 92 10.32 -8.11 -8.70
C THR A 92 9.33 -8.18 -9.86
N PRO A 93 8.42 -7.19 -10.01
CA PRO A 93 7.52 -7.13 -11.15
C PRO A 93 8.33 -6.86 -12.44
N PRO A 94 7.69 -6.87 -13.62
CA PRO A 94 8.41 -6.59 -14.86
C PRO A 94 9.01 -5.18 -14.89
N ASP A 95 9.92 -4.95 -15.82
CA ASP A 95 10.75 -3.74 -15.80
C ASP A 95 9.95 -2.47 -16.17
N VAL A 96 10.52 -1.31 -15.87
CA VAL A 96 10.01 -0.03 -16.40
C VAL A 96 10.04 -0.07 -17.92
N GLY A 97 8.99 0.43 -18.55
CA GLY A 97 8.81 0.45 -20.01
C GLY A 97 7.97 -0.69 -20.56
N GLU A 98 7.76 -1.76 -19.78
CA GLU A 98 6.86 -2.86 -20.15
C GLU A 98 5.37 -2.46 -20.06
N PHE A 99 4.53 -3.20 -20.79
CA PHE A 99 3.09 -2.99 -20.80
C PHE A 99 2.41 -3.70 -19.62
N ALA A 100 1.35 -3.10 -19.12
CA ALA A 100 0.50 -3.69 -18.10
C ALA A 100 -0.19 -4.97 -18.61
N HIS A 101 -0.49 -5.87 -17.67
CA HIS A 101 -1.27 -7.06 -17.95
C HIS A 101 -2.63 -6.70 -18.57
N ALA A 102 -3.13 -7.53 -19.50
CA ALA A 102 -4.32 -7.24 -20.29
C ALA A 102 -5.56 -6.95 -19.42
N ASP A 103 -5.71 -7.68 -18.32
CA ASP A 103 -6.82 -7.50 -17.38
C ASP A 103 -6.76 -6.14 -16.65
N LEU A 104 -5.55 -5.65 -16.35
CA LEU A 104 -5.39 -4.32 -15.77
C LEU A 104 -5.80 -3.25 -16.79
N VAL A 105 -5.39 -3.41 -18.05
CA VAL A 105 -5.79 -2.49 -19.13
C VAL A 105 -7.31 -2.47 -19.32
N ASP A 106 -7.96 -3.65 -19.36
CA ASP A 106 -9.40 -3.72 -19.57
C ASP A 106 -10.17 -3.15 -18.38
N ARG A 107 -9.89 -3.63 -17.16
CA ARG A 107 -10.66 -3.21 -15.98
C ARG A 107 -10.35 -1.79 -15.54
N VAL A 108 -9.07 -1.41 -15.52
CA VAL A 108 -8.64 -0.15 -14.91
C VAL A 108 -8.72 1.00 -15.89
N LEU A 109 -8.20 0.86 -17.11
CA LEU A 109 -8.18 1.96 -18.08
C LEU A 109 -9.49 2.05 -18.87
N ARG A 110 -10.04 0.92 -19.34
CA ARG A 110 -11.26 0.95 -20.17
C ARG A 110 -12.54 1.06 -19.35
N ARG A 111 -12.70 0.19 -18.33
CA ARG A 111 -13.91 0.18 -17.48
C ARG A 111 -13.85 1.17 -16.31
N ARG A 112 -12.67 1.75 -16.03
CA ARG A 112 -12.45 2.72 -14.94
C ARG A 112 -12.72 2.15 -13.55
N GLU A 113 -12.50 0.85 -13.40
CA GLU A 113 -12.72 0.12 -12.15
C GLU A 113 -11.41 -0.09 -11.40
N VAL A 114 -11.49 -0.22 -10.09
CA VAL A 114 -10.37 -0.76 -9.32
C VAL A 114 -10.28 -2.26 -9.58
N PHE A 115 -9.12 -2.71 -10.07
CA PHE A 115 -8.78 -4.11 -10.16
C PHE A 115 -8.26 -4.60 -8.81
N LYS A 116 -8.73 -5.77 -8.39
CA LYS A 116 -8.27 -6.54 -7.23
C LYS A 116 -8.25 -7.99 -7.66
N GLY A 117 -7.09 -8.61 -7.68
CA GLY A 117 -6.93 -9.99 -8.15
C GLY A 117 -5.48 -10.41 -8.24
N GLU A 118 -5.26 -11.62 -8.75
CA GLU A 118 -3.94 -12.17 -8.96
C GLU A 118 -3.50 -11.89 -10.40
N VAL A 119 -2.25 -11.51 -10.59
CA VAL A 119 -1.65 -11.27 -11.90
C VAL A 119 -0.35 -12.06 -11.98
N GLU A 120 -0.17 -12.80 -13.06
CA GLU A 120 1.08 -13.50 -13.30
C GLU A 120 2.08 -12.60 -14.03
N TYR A 121 3.28 -12.46 -13.47
CA TYR A 121 4.42 -11.84 -14.13
C TYR A 121 5.58 -12.83 -14.16
N ARG A 122 6.04 -13.19 -15.37
CA ARG A 122 7.20 -14.07 -15.60
C ARG A 122 7.14 -15.37 -14.77
N GLY A 123 5.95 -16.01 -14.69
CA GLY A 123 5.75 -17.27 -13.96
C GLY A 123 5.60 -17.13 -12.44
N ARG A 124 5.44 -15.92 -11.92
CA ARG A 124 5.16 -15.65 -10.50
C ARG A 124 3.81 -14.97 -10.34
N GLU A 125 3.04 -15.42 -9.36
CA GLU A 125 1.74 -14.83 -9.04
C GLU A 125 1.89 -13.64 -8.08
N TYR A 126 1.26 -12.53 -8.43
CA TYR A 126 1.25 -11.32 -7.62
C TYR A 126 -0.17 -10.99 -7.16
N LEU A 127 -0.35 -10.83 -5.86
CA LEU A 127 -1.56 -10.22 -5.30
C LEU A 127 -1.54 -8.74 -5.67
N THR A 128 -2.45 -8.33 -6.55
CA THR A 128 -2.40 -7.03 -7.21
C THR A 128 -3.67 -6.22 -6.97
N VAL A 129 -3.48 -4.96 -6.59
CA VAL A 129 -4.51 -3.93 -6.64
C VAL A 129 -4.06 -2.84 -7.59
N CYS A 130 -4.91 -2.48 -8.54
CA CYS A 130 -4.59 -1.44 -9.51
C CYS A 130 -5.80 -0.50 -9.67
N ARG A 131 -5.57 0.82 -9.58
CA ARG A 131 -6.62 1.83 -9.73
C ARG A 131 -6.33 2.79 -10.89
N PRO A 132 -7.38 3.41 -11.47
CA PRO A 132 -7.19 4.45 -12.47
C PRO A 132 -6.56 5.69 -11.85
N LEU A 133 -5.61 6.29 -12.57
CA LEU A 133 -5.02 7.59 -12.23
C LEU A 133 -5.58 8.66 -13.18
N HIS A 134 -6.15 9.71 -12.60
CA HIS A 134 -6.78 10.80 -13.35
C HIS A 134 -5.90 12.06 -13.32
N ALA A 135 -6.04 12.91 -14.34
CA ALA A 135 -5.44 14.23 -14.33
C ALA A 135 -6.11 15.14 -13.28
N SER A 136 -5.37 16.11 -12.74
CA SER A 136 -5.95 17.14 -11.88
C SER A 136 -6.97 17.97 -12.66
N GLY A 137 -8.18 18.11 -12.11
CA GLY A 137 -9.25 18.92 -12.72
C GLY A 137 -10.37 18.13 -13.42
N GLY A 138 -10.34 16.79 -13.43
CA GLY A 138 -11.56 16.04 -13.76
C GLY A 138 -11.45 14.52 -13.62
N GLN A 139 -12.13 14.00 -12.61
CA GLN A 139 -12.35 12.55 -12.41
C GLN A 139 -13.33 11.95 -13.44
N ASP A 140 -14.08 12.78 -14.17
CA ASP A 140 -15.02 12.33 -15.20
C ASP A 140 -14.33 11.98 -16.54
N TYR A 141 -13.07 12.40 -16.73
CA TYR A 141 -12.30 12.10 -17.93
C TYR A 141 -11.69 10.69 -17.90
N ALA A 142 -11.22 10.23 -19.06
CA ALA A 142 -10.54 8.95 -19.15
C ALA A 142 -9.28 8.95 -18.26
N PRO A 143 -8.96 7.83 -17.58
CA PRO A 143 -7.72 7.71 -16.83
C PRO A 143 -6.51 7.97 -17.72
N ILE A 144 -5.55 8.75 -17.21
CA ILE A 144 -4.28 9.04 -17.90
C ILE A 144 -3.22 7.97 -17.61
N GLY A 145 -3.53 7.04 -16.70
CA GLY A 145 -2.60 6.05 -16.20
C GLY A 145 -3.22 5.16 -15.13
N MET A 146 -2.36 4.46 -14.41
CA MET A 146 -2.77 3.58 -13.32
C MET A 146 -1.76 3.62 -12.17
N ILE A 147 -2.25 3.36 -10.96
CA ILE A 147 -1.42 3.10 -9.79
C ILE A 147 -1.66 1.65 -9.37
N GLU A 148 -0.59 0.87 -9.34
CA GLU A 148 -0.58 -0.52 -8.91
C GLU A 148 0.17 -0.63 -7.59
N ALA A 149 -0.37 -1.44 -6.67
CA ALA A 149 0.45 -2.11 -5.67
C ALA A 149 0.32 -3.61 -5.83
N PHE A 150 1.43 -4.28 -5.61
CA PHE A 150 1.56 -5.71 -5.80
C PHE A 150 2.38 -6.32 -4.66
N GLN A 151 2.15 -7.60 -4.44
CA GLN A 151 2.94 -8.43 -3.54
C GLN A 151 3.13 -9.79 -4.20
N ASP A 152 4.38 -10.26 -4.28
CA ASP A 152 4.67 -11.64 -4.69
C ASP A 152 4.00 -12.61 -3.70
N LYS A 153 3.10 -13.43 -4.23
CA LYS A 153 2.21 -14.28 -3.45
C LYS A 153 3.00 -15.33 -2.69
N GLU A 154 3.96 -16.00 -3.33
CA GLU A 154 4.76 -17.04 -2.69
C GLU A 154 5.73 -16.45 -1.68
N ALA A 155 6.48 -15.41 -2.06
CA ALA A 155 7.43 -14.76 -1.17
C ALA A 155 6.76 -14.22 0.10
N TYR A 156 5.54 -13.69 -0.01
CA TYR A 156 4.78 -13.21 1.13
C TYR A 156 4.40 -14.33 2.11
N PHE A 157 3.98 -15.50 1.61
CA PHE A 157 3.68 -16.64 2.48
C PHE A 157 4.93 -17.23 3.12
N ASP A 158 6.04 -17.29 2.38
CA ASP A 158 7.31 -17.78 2.91
C ASP A 158 7.85 -16.87 4.03
N LEU A 159 7.76 -15.55 3.84
CA LEU A 159 8.10 -14.57 4.85
C LEU A 159 7.25 -14.74 6.10
N LEU A 160 5.92 -14.83 5.95
CA LEU A 160 5.01 -15.00 7.09
C LEU A 160 5.29 -16.31 7.83
N ALA A 161 5.60 -17.39 7.11
CA ALA A 161 5.99 -18.66 7.71
C ALA A 161 7.34 -18.55 8.44
N ALA A 162 8.30 -17.79 7.91
CA ALA A 162 9.58 -17.54 8.57
C ALA A 162 9.43 -16.68 9.83
N ALA A 163 8.61 -15.64 9.75
CA ALA A 163 8.36 -14.72 10.85
C ALA A 163 7.57 -15.38 11.99
N ALA A 164 6.67 -16.34 11.69
CA ALA A 164 6.03 -17.17 12.71
C ALA A 164 7.05 -18.04 13.48
N ARG A 165 8.20 -18.38 12.87
CA ARG A 165 9.27 -19.16 13.50
C ARG A 165 10.24 -18.31 14.32
N SER A 166 10.40 -17.01 14.03
CA SER A 166 11.38 -16.13 14.70
C SER A 166 10.89 -15.52 16.02
N GLY A 167 9.63 -15.73 16.41
CA GLY A 167 9.08 -15.20 17.66
C GLY A 167 8.42 -13.83 17.47
N VAL A 168 7.43 -13.54 18.32
CA VAL A 168 6.54 -12.36 18.21
C VAL A 168 7.29 -11.04 18.32
N GLU A 169 8.46 -11.01 18.96
CA GLU A 169 9.24 -9.80 19.24
C GLU A 169 9.81 -9.16 17.95
N ASP A 170 10.39 -9.95 17.05
CA ASP A 170 10.94 -9.44 15.78
C ASP A 170 9.82 -8.97 14.83
N GLN A 171 8.66 -9.64 14.86
CA GLN A 171 7.49 -9.24 14.08
C GLN A 171 6.88 -7.90 14.55
N VAL A 172 6.91 -7.65 15.85
CA VAL A 172 6.45 -6.37 16.41
C VAL A 172 7.42 -5.24 16.04
N ALA A 173 8.73 -5.50 15.99
CA ALA A 173 9.73 -4.51 15.61
C ALA A 173 9.62 -4.07 14.12
N ASP A 174 9.53 -5.01 13.17
CA ASP A 174 9.33 -4.68 11.74
C ASP A 174 7.98 -3.98 11.50
N PHE A 175 6.96 -4.36 12.27
CA PHE A 175 5.68 -3.67 12.26
C PHE A 175 5.75 -2.24 12.80
N GLU A 176 6.43 -2.02 13.92
CA GLU A 176 6.65 -0.70 14.51
C GLU A 176 7.42 0.21 13.55
N GLU A 177 8.44 -0.30 12.86
CA GLU A 177 9.20 0.45 11.86
C GLU A 177 8.33 0.88 10.67
N ARG A 178 7.46 0.00 10.17
CA ARG A 178 6.52 0.32 9.08
C ARG A 178 5.47 1.36 9.51
N ALA A 179 4.96 1.25 10.74
CA ALA A 179 4.02 2.20 11.32
C ALA A 179 4.66 3.60 11.51
N ASP A 180 5.89 3.66 12.02
CA ASP A 180 6.66 4.89 12.18
C ASP A 180 6.92 5.59 10.84
N GLY A 181 7.21 4.82 9.78
CA GLY A 181 7.36 5.34 8.41
C GLY A 181 6.08 6.02 7.90
N MET A 182 4.91 5.45 8.18
CA MET A 182 3.62 6.04 7.83
C MET A 182 3.29 7.29 8.64
N GLU A 183 3.60 7.29 9.94
CA GLU A 183 3.47 8.47 10.80
C GLU A 183 4.37 9.61 10.30
N SER A 184 5.58 9.30 9.82
CA SER A 184 6.47 10.27 9.18
C SER A 184 5.85 10.93 7.93
N ILE A 185 5.15 10.15 7.09
CA ILE A 185 4.42 10.67 5.93
C ILE A 185 3.29 11.61 6.37
N ILE A 186 2.53 11.26 7.41
CA ILE A 186 1.49 12.14 7.98
C ILE A 186 2.10 13.45 8.50
N HIS A 187 3.21 13.36 9.24
CA HIS A 187 3.89 14.54 9.77
C HIS A 187 4.39 15.47 8.67
N PHE A 188 4.92 14.92 7.58
CA PHE A 188 5.31 15.70 6.42
C PHE A 188 4.12 16.46 5.79
N ILE A 189 2.96 15.82 5.64
CA ILE A 189 1.74 16.47 5.11
C ILE A 189 1.27 17.59 6.04
N ASP A 190 1.20 17.33 7.35
CA ASP A 190 0.77 18.32 8.34
C ASP A 190 1.76 19.51 8.40
N ASP A 191 3.05 19.27 8.22
CA ASP A 191 4.07 20.31 8.15
C ASP A 191 3.95 21.18 6.89
N VAL A 192 3.72 20.57 5.72
CA VAL A 192 3.46 21.30 4.48
C VAL A 192 2.19 22.15 4.61
N ALA A 193 1.10 21.58 5.12
CA ALA A 193 -0.15 22.30 5.36
C ALA A 193 0.06 23.52 6.29
N ARG A 194 0.82 23.34 7.38
CA ARG A 194 1.11 24.42 8.35
C ARG A 194 1.96 25.54 7.73
N ARG A 195 2.98 25.19 6.93
CA ARG A 195 3.82 26.17 6.23
C ARG A 195 3.02 26.98 5.21
N LEU A 196 2.16 26.32 4.43
CA LEU A 196 1.27 26.98 3.49
C LEU A 196 0.29 27.92 4.21
N GLN A 197 -0.28 27.49 5.33
CA GLN A 197 -1.18 28.30 6.15
C GLN A 197 -0.49 29.58 6.67
N LEU A 198 0.75 29.45 7.15
CA LEU A 198 1.55 30.59 7.63
C LEU A 198 1.93 31.52 6.48
N LEU A 199 2.32 30.99 5.33
CA LEU A 199 2.65 31.78 4.14
C LEU A 199 1.43 32.56 3.64
N ALA A 200 0.27 31.90 3.57
CA ALA A 200 -1.00 32.51 3.22
C ALA A 200 -1.41 33.62 4.19
N LEU A 201 -1.22 33.40 5.50
CA LEU A 201 -1.53 34.40 6.53
C LEU A 201 -0.61 35.62 6.42
N ASN A 202 0.71 35.41 6.37
CA ASN A 202 1.70 36.48 6.24
C ASN A 202 1.50 37.27 4.95
N GLY A 203 1.22 36.57 3.85
CA GLY A 203 0.93 37.19 2.56
C GLY A 203 -0.33 38.05 2.61
N ASN A 204 -1.41 37.61 3.28
CA ASN A 204 -2.61 38.41 3.46
C ASN A 204 -2.36 39.69 4.28
N ILE A 205 -1.49 39.65 5.29
CA ILE A 205 -1.10 40.84 6.07
C ILE A 205 -0.38 41.84 5.17
N ILE A 206 0.62 41.39 4.42
CA ILE A 206 1.38 42.25 3.48
C ILE A 206 0.46 42.83 2.40
N ALA A 207 -0.45 42.00 1.87
CA ALA A 207 -1.40 42.43 0.86
C ALA A 207 -2.41 43.47 1.39
N ALA A 208 -2.80 43.36 2.67
CA ALA A 208 -3.62 44.37 3.33
C ALA A 208 -2.84 45.68 3.56
N GLN A 209 -1.56 45.60 3.96
CA GLN A 209 -0.68 46.76 4.12
C GLN A 209 -0.44 47.52 2.80
N ALA A 210 -0.37 46.79 1.67
CA ALA A 210 -0.22 47.38 0.35
C ALA A 210 -1.52 48.02 -0.21
N GLY A 211 -2.65 47.92 0.50
CA GLY A 211 -3.92 48.52 0.10
C GLY A 211 -4.37 48.06 -1.29
N GLU A 212 -4.59 49.02 -2.19
CA GLU A 212 -5.01 48.76 -3.58
C GLU A 212 -3.99 47.93 -4.39
N HIS A 213 -2.69 48.13 -4.13
CA HIS A 213 -1.62 47.42 -4.83
C HIS A 213 -1.51 45.95 -4.39
N GLY A 214 -2.09 45.58 -3.24
CA GLY A 214 -2.10 44.21 -2.73
C GLY A 214 -3.27 43.34 -3.23
N ARG A 215 -4.21 43.89 -4.01
CA ARG A 215 -5.43 43.16 -4.43
C ARG A 215 -5.13 41.85 -5.17
N ALA A 216 -4.20 41.86 -6.12
CA ALA A 216 -3.80 40.64 -6.84
C ALA A 216 -3.10 39.62 -5.93
N PHE A 217 -2.26 40.11 -5.01
CA PHE A 217 -1.55 39.26 -4.05
C PHE A 217 -2.49 38.61 -3.03
N ARG A 218 -3.58 39.29 -2.63
CA ARG A 218 -4.65 38.69 -1.80
C ARG A 218 -5.30 37.46 -2.44
N VAL A 219 -5.46 37.46 -3.77
CA VAL A 219 -6.03 36.31 -4.49
C VAL A 219 -5.09 35.12 -4.36
N VAL A 220 -3.78 35.32 -4.57
CA VAL A 220 -2.76 34.28 -4.38
C VAL A 220 -2.74 33.76 -2.94
N CYS A 221 -2.79 34.66 -1.95
CA CYS A 221 -2.79 34.27 -0.54
C CYS A 221 -4.05 33.49 -0.14
N ARG A 222 -5.20 33.80 -0.74
CA ARG A 222 -6.43 33.02 -0.56
C ARG A 222 -6.28 31.62 -1.15
N GLU A 223 -5.67 31.49 -2.33
CA GLU A 223 -5.41 30.20 -2.95
C GLU A 223 -4.46 29.35 -2.09
N LEU A 224 -3.37 29.94 -1.58
CA LEU A 224 -2.46 29.27 -0.64
C LEU A 224 -3.18 28.79 0.63
N GLY A 225 -4.13 29.58 1.14
CA GLY A 225 -4.95 29.19 2.29
C GLY A 225 -5.91 28.04 1.96
N SER A 226 -6.48 28.02 0.75
CA SER A 226 -7.29 26.92 0.24
C SER A 226 -6.46 25.63 0.12
N LEU A 227 -5.26 25.71 -0.48
CA LEU A 227 -4.30 24.62 -0.57
C LEU A 227 -3.90 24.08 0.81
N ALA A 228 -3.65 24.97 1.78
CA ALA A 228 -3.36 24.56 3.16
C ALA A 228 -4.52 23.78 3.80
N GLY A 229 -5.76 24.24 3.59
CA GLY A 229 -6.96 23.53 4.04
C GLY A 229 -7.12 22.17 3.37
N GLN A 230 -6.88 22.08 2.06
CA GLN A 230 -6.90 20.82 1.32
C GLN A 230 -5.83 19.84 1.81
N ALA A 231 -4.61 20.31 2.07
CA ALA A 231 -3.53 19.50 2.61
C ALA A 231 -3.87 18.95 4.01
N LYS A 232 -4.50 19.76 4.88
CA LYS A 232 -4.97 19.32 6.20
C LYS A 232 -6.06 18.25 6.12
N ASN A 233 -7.02 18.43 5.20
CA ASN A 233 -8.07 17.44 4.96
C ASN A 233 -7.48 16.14 4.42
N THR A 234 -6.55 16.25 3.47
CA THR A 234 -5.78 15.11 2.93
C THR A 234 -5.05 14.37 4.05
N GLY A 235 -4.40 15.07 4.98
CA GLY A 235 -3.75 14.45 6.15
C GLY A 235 -4.71 13.67 7.07
N SER A 236 -5.93 14.18 7.29
CA SER A 236 -6.98 13.45 8.04
C SER A 236 -7.45 12.18 7.31
N GLU A 237 -7.61 12.29 5.99
CA GLU A 237 -8.00 11.18 5.14
C GLU A 237 -6.92 10.11 5.01
N VAL A 238 -5.65 10.53 4.94
CA VAL A 238 -4.46 9.67 4.99
C VAL A 238 -4.43 8.88 6.30
N ARG A 239 -4.66 9.54 7.45
CA ARG A 239 -4.76 8.87 8.75
C ARG A 239 -5.81 7.75 8.76
N LYS A 240 -6.99 7.98 8.17
CA LYS A 240 -8.03 6.96 8.05
C LYS A 240 -7.62 5.80 7.15
N LEU A 241 -6.93 6.07 6.03
CA LEU A 241 -6.41 5.02 5.16
C LEU A 241 -5.34 4.17 5.86
N ILE A 242 -4.50 4.79 6.67
CA ILE A 242 -3.49 4.09 7.48
C ILE A 242 -4.15 3.18 8.53
N GLN A 243 -5.20 3.66 9.20
CA GLN A 243 -6.02 2.81 10.09
C GLN A 243 -6.67 1.65 9.32
N ALA A 244 -7.21 1.91 8.12
CA ALA A 244 -7.84 0.90 7.28
C ALA A 244 -6.86 -0.15 6.74
N MET A 245 -5.57 0.14 6.67
CA MET A 245 -4.53 -0.85 6.33
C MET A 245 -4.35 -1.94 7.41
N GLY A 246 -5.08 -1.86 8.53
CA GLY A 246 -5.08 -2.90 9.56
C GLY A 246 -3.80 -2.92 10.37
N LEU A 247 -3.03 -1.82 10.37
CA LEU A 247 -1.83 -1.64 11.17
C LEU A 247 -2.15 -1.43 12.66
N GLU A 248 -3.15 -2.11 13.21
CA GLU A 248 -3.42 -2.19 14.64
C GLU A 248 -3.13 -3.62 15.08
N ARG A 249 -1.93 -3.91 15.64
CA ARG A 249 -1.51 -5.06 16.50
C ARG A 249 -2.08 -6.49 16.26
N THR A 250 -2.90 -6.72 15.26
CA THR A 250 -3.82 -7.86 15.11
C THR A 250 -3.29 -8.87 14.12
N ASP A 251 -2.35 -8.49 13.25
CA ASP A 251 -1.67 -9.43 12.36
C ASP A 251 -0.74 -10.36 13.17
N ALA A 252 0.12 -9.83 14.03
CA ALA A 252 1.02 -10.62 14.87
C ALA A 252 0.26 -11.49 15.91
N ALA A 253 -0.74 -10.92 16.60
CA ALA A 253 -1.54 -11.65 17.60
C ALA A 253 -2.44 -12.73 16.98
N PHE A 254 -2.96 -12.51 15.76
CA PHE A 254 -3.73 -13.51 15.03
C PHE A 254 -2.84 -14.65 14.55
N MET A 255 -1.67 -14.34 13.98
CA MET A 255 -0.70 -15.34 13.54
C MET A 255 -0.15 -16.17 14.72
N SER A 256 0.12 -15.54 15.86
CA SER A 256 0.51 -16.24 17.09
C SER A 256 -0.57 -17.20 17.60
N ARG A 257 -1.85 -16.80 17.57
CA ARG A 257 -2.96 -17.71 17.91
C ARG A 257 -3.09 -18.88 16.94
N LEU A 258 -2.84 -18.64 15.65
CA LEU A 258 -2.90 -19.68 14.63
C LEU A 258 -1.74 -20.67 14.70
N ASP A 259 -0.52 -20.19 14.97
CA ASP A 259 0.64 -21.06 15.16
C ASP A 259 0.45 -21.97 16.39
N ASN A 260 -0.03 -21.41 17.50
CA ASN A 260 -0.37 -22.17 18.70
C ASN A 260 -1.44 -23.24 18.41
N LEU A 261 -2.51 -22.90 17.69
CA LEU A 261 -3.55 -23.86 17.29
C LEU A 261 -2.99 -24.96 16.37
N SER A 262 -2.08 -24.63 15.46
CA SER A 262 -1.44 -25.60 14.57
C SER A 262 -0.48 -26.54 15.32
N ARG A 263 0.30 -26.01 16.27
CA ARG A 263 1.23 -26.76 17.12
C ARG A 263 0.51 -27.67 18.10
N GLU A 264 -0.51 -27.16 18.79
CA GLU A 264 -1.32 -27.96 19.73
C GLU A 264 -1.98 -29.17 19.03
N GLN A 265 -2.41 -29.02 17.77
CA GLN A 265 -3.01 -30.11 16.99
C GLN A 265 -1.96 -31.14 16.54
N VAL A 266 -0.76 -30.71 16.17
CA VAL A 266 0.36 -31.60 15.82
C VAL A 266 0.86 -32.38 17.03
N GLU A 267 0.93 -31.74 18.20
CA GLU A 267 1.30 -32.38 19.47
C GLU A 267 0.21 -33.36 19.95
N ALA A 268 -1.07 -32.99 19.83
CA ALA A 268 -2.18 -33.89 20.13
C ALA A 268 -2.22 -35.14 19.22
N ALA A 269 -1.83 -34.99 17.95
CA ALA A 269 -1.69 -36.10 17.00
C ALA A 269 -0.46 -36.98 17.29
N GLY A 270 0.66 -36.39 17.71
CA GLY A 270 1.88 -37.12 18.10
C GLY A 270 1.75 -37.88 19.42
N GLY A 271 0.97 -37.35 20.38
CA GLY A 271 0.73 -37.96 21.68
C GLY A 271 -0.08 -39.26 21.65
N GLN A 272 -0.89 -39.50 20.61
CA GLN A 272 -1.65 -40.74 20.46
C GLN A 272 -0.82 -41.96 20.01
N TRP A 273 0.43 -41.76 19.57
CA TRP A 273 1.29 -42.85 19.06
C TRP A 273 2.17 -43.53 20.13
N ASN A 274 2.24 -43.02 21.37
CA ASN A 274 3.02 -43.63 22.45
C ASN A 274 2.24 -44.60 23.36
N GLY A 275 0.99 -44.90 23.04
CA GLY A 275 0.11 -45.77 23.87
C GLY A 275 -0.14 -47.19 23.34
N ALA A 276 0.37 -47.56 22.15
CA ALA A 276 -0.04 -48.80 21.45
C ALA A 276 1.11 -49.78 21.15
N SER A 277 2.19 -49.77 21.92
CA SER A 277 3.23 -50.82 21.86
C SER A 277 3.49 -51.49 23.21
N SER A 278 2.48 -52.16 23.77
CA SER A 278 2.69 -53.26 24.71
C SER A 278 2.01 -54.51 24.14
N ASN A 279 2.85 -55.31 23.50
CA ASN A 279 2.54 -56.49 22.69
C ASN A 279 1.87 -57.62 23.53
N PRO A 280 0.86 -58.34 23.00
CA PRO A 280 0.32 -59.54 23.62
C PRO A 280 0.87 -60.81 22.94
N SER A 281 1.68 -61.61 23.65
CA SER A 281 2.03 -63.02 23.34
C SER A 281 3.01 -63.52 24.40
N SER A 282 2.98 -64.73 24.96
CA SER A 282 2.14 -65.92 24.83
C SER A 282 2.66 -66.91 25.89
N SER A 283 1.78 -67.81 26.32
CA SER A 283 1.98 -69.00 27.14
C SER A 283 3.34 -69.73 27.05
N SER A 284 3.82 -70.19 28.21
CA SER A 284 4.39 -71.53 28.43
C SER A 284 4.03 -71.99 29.83
#